data_AF-A0A1E7GFN9-F1
#
_entry.id   AF-A0A1E7GFN9-F1
#
_cell.length_a   1.000
_cell.length_b   1.000
_cell.length_c   1.000
_cell.angle_alpha   90.00
_cell.angle_beta   90.00
_cell.angle_gamma   90.00
#
_symmetry.space_group_name_H-M   'P 1'
#
loop_
_entity.id
_entity.type
_entity.pdbx_description
1 polymer ?
#
loop_
_entity_poly.entity_id
_entity_poly.type
_entity_poly.pdbx_seq_one_letter_code
_entity_poly.pdbx_strand_id
1 'polypeptide(L)'
;MEQVTAEYSRMGYEGLQVPWWVVVLEGIITIILGLFLLFEPVGTTITLVQILGIFWFLGGILSILSLLVDRENMGWKLLSGLMGILIGVIVFVYPFIPFAVLALFVALLGILSIVYGALRLAWAFKGGGLGTAILGILTIALGILLLVNPFAGAVVLPWIYGVFLTIGGIAALVWGIRMRSE
;
A
#
# COMPACT_ATOMS: atom_id res chain seq x y z
N MET A 1 -32.38 30.85 -15.23
CA MET A 1 -31.84 29.48 -15.02
C MET A 1 -30.46 29.31 -15.66
N GLU A 2 -30.25 29.77 -16.89
CA GLU A 2 -28.98 29.62 -17.62
C GLU A 2 -27.75 30.27 -16.95
N GLN A 3 -27.94 31.44 -16.33
CA GLN A 3 -26.88 32.13 -15.58
C GLN A 3 -26.46 31.38 -14.29
N VAL A 4 -27.42 30.72 -13.62
CA VAL A 4 -27.16 29.95 -12.39
C VAL A 4 -26.43 28.64 -12.73
N THR A 5 -26.78 27.99 -13.84
CA THR A 5 -26.03 26.82 -14.34
C THR A 5 -24.61 27.16 -14.81
N ALA A 6 -24.39 28.35 -15.36
CA ALA A 6 -23.05 28.81 -15.72
C ALA A 6 -22.18 29.10 -14.48
N GLU A 7 -22.78 29.59 -13.40
CA GLU A 7 -22.11 29.85 -12.13
C GLU A 7 -21.74 28.54 -11.40
N TYR A 8 -22.65 27.57 -11.36
CA TYR A 8 -22.38 26.23 -10.82
C TYR A 8 -21.29 25.48 -11.62
N SER A 9 -21.23 25.69 -12.94
CA SER A 9 -20.17 25.11 -13.78
C SER A 9 -18.80 25.77 -13.55
N ARG A 10 -18.78 27.06 -13.16
CA ARG A 10 -17.54 27.79 -12.79
C ARG A 10 -17.06 27.44 -11.37
N MET A 11 -17.98 27.19 -10.43
CA MET A 11 -17.64 26.80 -9.05
C MET A 11 -17.28 25.30 -8.89
N GLY A 12 -17.65 24.46 -9.85
CA GLY A 12 -17.45 23.00 -9.76
C GLY A 12 -16.07 22.48 -10.18
N TYR A 13 -15.23 23.32 -10.80
CA TYR A 13 -13.93 22.91 -11.35
C TYR A 13 -12.85 24.00 -11.24
N GLU A 14 -12.77 24.71 -10.10
CA GLU A 14 -11.44 25.14 -9.66
C GLU A 14 -10.69 23.86 -9.23
N GLY A 15 -10.29 23.05 -10.22
CA GLY A 15 -9.46 21.89 -9.98
C GLY A 15 -8.25 22.39 -9.23
N LEU A 16 -8.05 21.92 -7.98
CA LEU A 16 -6.91 22.29 -7.16
C LEU A 16 -5.66 22.23 -8.04
N GLN A 17 -5.17 23.39 -8.47
CA GLN A 17 -3.94 23.47 -9.25
C GLN A 17 -2.83 23.15 -8.26
N VAL A 18 -2.41 21.89 -8.25
CA VAL A 18 -1.36 21.43 -7.34
C VAL A 18 -0.08 22.19 -7.71
N PRO A 19 0.53 22.93 -6.78
CA PRO A 19 1.73 23.68 -7.09
C PRO A 19 2.86 22.74 -7.53
N TRP A 20 3.60 23.11 -8.58
CA TRP A 20 4.70 22.30 -9.12
C TRP A 20 5.72 21.85 -8.06
N TRP A 21 5.99 22.70 -7.06
CA TRP A 21 6.94 22.41 -5.99
C TRP A 21 6.46 21.30 -5.05
N VAL A 22 5.14 21.11 -4.90
CA VAL A 22 4.57 20.00 -4.11
C VAL A 22 4.87 18.68 -4.80
N VAL A 23 4.68 18.61 -6.12
CA VAL A 23 4.97 17.42 -6.93
C VAL A 23 6.46 17.09 -6.93
N VAL A 24 7.32 18.11 -7.01
CA VAL A 24 8.78 17.93 -6.90
C VAL A 24 9.16 17.38 -5.52
N LEU A 25 8.61 17.96 -4.45
CA LEU A 25 8.88 17.52 -3.07
C LEU A 25 8.40 16.09 -2.83
N GLU A 26 7.21 15.74 -3.32
CA GLU A 26 6.68 14.38 -3.31
C GLU A 26 7.64 13.43 -4.02
N GLY A 27 8.10 13.78 -5.23
CA GLY A 27 9.06 12.99 -5.99
C GLY A 27 10.35 12.70 -5.22
N ILE A 28 10.94 13.73 -4.60
CA ILE A 28 12.15 13.60 -3.78
C ILE A 28 11.92 12.66 -2.59
N ILE A 29 10.85 12.88 -1.82
CA ILE A 29 10.51 12.05 -0.65
C ILE A 29 10.31 10.59 -1.09
N THR A 30 9.59 10.38 -2.19
CA THR A 30 9.28 9.04 -2.72
C THR A 30 10.53 8.32 -3.18
N ILE A 31 11.48 9.01 -3.83
CA ILE A 31 12.78 8.44 -4.19
C ILE A 31 13.54 8.02 -2.93
N ILE A 32 13.64 8.90 -1.93
CA ILE A 32 14.37 8.62 -0.69
C ILE A 32 13.79 7.38 0.00
N LEU A 33 12.47 7.31 0.14
CA LEU A 33 11.77 6.15 0.71
C LEU A 33 12.00 4.89 -0.14
N GLY A 34 11.98 5.01 -1.47
CA GLY A 34 12.29 3.92 -2.39
C GLY A 34 13.70 3.36 -2.16
N LEU A 35 14.70 4.23 -2.07
CA LEU A 35 16.09 3.84 -1.81
C LEU A 35 16.25 3.19 -0.44
N PHE A 36 15.60 3.72 0.60
CA PHE A 36 15.63 3.10 1.93
C PHE A 36 15.04 1.69 1.92
N LEU A 37 13.91 1.47 1.24
CA LEU A 37 13.33 0.13 1.07
C LEU A 37 14.22 -0.82 0.25
N LEU A 38 15.06 -0.30 -0.65
CA LEU A 38 15.98 -1.11 -1.45
C LEU A 38 17.19 -1.57 -0.65
N PHE A 39 17.81 -0.66 0.10
CA PHE A 39 19.06 -0.93 0.81
C PHE A 39 18.87 -1.47 2.23
N GLU A 40 17.79 -1.07 2.90
CA GLU A 40 17.47 -1.45 4.27
C GLU A 40 15.96 -1.78 4.36
N PRO A 41 15.49 -2.85 3.71
CA PRO A 41 14.06 -3.15 3.59
C PRO A 41 13.40 -3.39 4.95
N VAL A 42 14.11 -4.04 5.88
CA VAL A 42 13.53 -4.49 7.15
C VAL A 42 13.29 -3.31 8.09
N GLY A 43 14.34 -2.57 8.46
CA GLY A 43 14.22 -1.42 9.36
C GLY A 43 13.41 -0.28 8.74
N THR A 44 13.47 -0.06 7.42
CA THR A 44 12.60 0.91 6.75
C THR A 44 11.13 0.50 6.89
N THR A 45 10.80 -0.78 6.68
CA THR A 45 9.42 -1.27 6.87
C THR A 45 8.98 -1.13 8.32
N ILE A 46 9.84 -1.48 9.29
CA ILE A 46 9.54 -1.29 10.72
C ILE A 46 9.24 0.18 11.02
N THR A 47 10.10 1.08 10.54
CA THR A 47 9.98 2.52 10.76
C THR A 47 8.70 3.07 10.16
N LEU A 48 8.38 2.71 8.91
CA LEU A 48 7.15 3.12 8.25
C LEU A 48 5.91 2.62 8.98
N VAL A 49 5.93 1.37 9.45
CA VAL A 49 4.82 0.82 10.23
C VAL A 49 4.70 1.49 11.59
N GLN A 50 5.80 1.81 12.27
CA GLN A 50 5.79 2.57 13.52
C GLN A 50 5.21 3.97 13.34
N ILE A 51 5.61 4.68 12.28
CA ILE A 51 5.04 5.99 11.92
C ILE A 51 3.52 5.85 11.73
N LEU A 52 3.08 4.84 10.99
CA LEU A 52 1.65 4.57 10.78
C LEU A 52 0.94 4.21 12.10
N GLY A 53 1.60 3.46 12.98
CA GLY A 53 1.13 3.15 14.34
C GLY A 53 0.94 4.41 15.19
N ILE A 54 1.81 5.41 15.08
CA ILE A 54 1.65 6.72 15.73
C ILE A 54 0.38 7.41 15.22
N PHE A 55 0.18 7.45 13.91
CA PHE A 55 -1.01 8.07 13.32
C PHE A 55 -2.30 7.38 13.77
N TRP A 56 -2.31 6.05 13.85
CA TRP A 56 -3.46 5.29 14.36
C TRP A 56 -3.69 5.50 15.86
N PHE A 57 -2.63 5.56 16.65
CA PHE A 57 -2.72 5.85 18.08
C PHE A 57 -3.33 7.24 18.32
N LEU A 58 -2.77 8.26 17.68
CA LEU A 58 -3.24 9.64 17.80
C LEU A 58 -4.65 9.80 17.24
N GLY A 59 -4.94 9.23 16.07
CA GLY A 59 -6.27 9.22 15.49
C GLY A 59 -7.29 8.52 16.40
N GLY A 60 -6.88 7.45 17.07
CA GLY A 60 -7.70 6.75 18.05
C GLY A 60 -8.04 7.62 19.26
N ILE A 61 -7.05 8.31 19.82
CA ILE A 61 -7.25 9.30 20.89
C ILE A 61 -8.22 10.40 20.44
N LEU A 62 -7.97 11.01 19.28
CA LEU A 62 -8.81 12.07 18.74
C LEU A 62 -10.25 11.62 18.51
N SER A 63 -10.46 10.38 18.06
CA SER A 63 -11.79 9.79 17.86
C SER A 63 -12.55 9.67 19.19
N ILE A 64 -11.90 9.24 20.28
CA ILE A 64 -12.50 9.20 21.62
C ILE A 64 -12.78 10.60 22.14
N LEU A 65 -11.83 11.53 22.00
CA LEU A 65 -12.01 12.92 22.44
C LEU A 65 -13.14 13.63 21.68
N SER A 66 -13.39 13.28 20.43
CA SER A 66 -14.48 13.85 19.63
C SER A 66 -15.86 13.62 20.26
N LEU A 67 -16.04 12.56 21.07
CA LEU A 67 -17.28 12.25 21.79
C LEU A 67 -17.64 13.28 22.87
N LEU A 68 -16.68 14.11 23.28
CA LEU A 68 -16.93 15.21 24.22
C LEU A 68 -17.66 16.37 23.54
N VAL A 69 -17.50 16.52 22.23
CA VAL A 69 -18.10 17.60 21.43
C VAL A 69 -19.36 17.10 20.74
N ASP A 70 -19.29 15.94 20.09
CA ASP A 70 -20.37 15.37 19.31
C ASP A 70 -20.48 13.85 19.53
N ARG A 71 -21.68 13.42 19.95
CA ARG A 71 -22.01 12.02 20.24
C ARG A 71 -22.67 11.29 19.09
N GLU A 72 -22.82 11.91 17.93
CA GLU A 72 -23.27 11.20 16.73
C GLU A 72 -22.31 10.05 16.39
N ASN A 73 -22.86 8.92 15.95
CA ASN A 73 -22.10 7.70 15.61
C ASN A 73 -21.19 7.20 16.74
N MET A 74 -21.63 7.35 18.00
CA MET A 74 -20.85 7.00 19.20
C MET A 74 -20.22 5.61 19.14
N GLY A 75 -20.98 4.60 18.67
CA GLY A 75 -20.45 3.23 18.56
C GLY A 75 -19.26 3.14 17.61
N TRP A 76 -19.29 3.85 16.49
CA TRP A 76 -18.21 3.84 15.50
C TRP A 76 -16.99 4.64 15.96
N LYS A 77 -17.21 5.80 16.60
CA LYS A 77 -16.14 6.61 17.23
C LYS A 77 -15.44 5.83 18.34
N LEU A 78 -16.18 5.14 19.22
CA LEU A 78 -15.60 4.31 20.27
C LEU A 78 -14.81 3.12 19.68
N LEU A 79 -15.38 2.42 18.70
CA LEU A 79 -14.73 1.26 18.09
C LEU A 79 -13.45 1.66 17.34
N SER A 80 -13.52 2.67 16.47
CA SER A 80 -12.35 3.19 15.75
C SER A 80 -11.31 3.78 16.70
N GLY A 81 -11.76 4.47 17.75
CA GLY A 81 -10.91 5.03 18.81
C GLY A 81 -10.10 3.96 19.54
N LEU A 82 -10.79 2.95 20.05
CA LEU A 82 -10.19 1.85 20.78
C LEU A 82 -9.28 1.01 19.88
N MET A 83 -9.70 0.72 18.65
CA MET A 83 -8.87 0.00 17.68
C MET A 83 -7.61 0.79 17.30
N GLY A 84 -7.73 2.09 17.04
CA GLY A 84 -6.57 2.94 16.73
C GLY A 84 -5.53 2.95 17.84
N ILE A 85 -5.98 3.11 19.09
CA ILE A 85 -5.10 3.06 20.27
C ILE A 85 -4.47 1.67 20.41
N LEU A 86 -5.28 0.60 20.35
CA LEU A 86 -4.82 -0.76 20.54
C LEU A 86 -3.79 -1.16 19.48
N ILE A 87 -4.08 -0.89 18.20
CA ILE A 87 -3.18 -1.22 17.10
C ILE A 87 -1.90 -0.38 17.20
N GLY A 88 -2.01 0.92 17.50
CA GLY A 88 -0.86 1.78 17.69
C GLY A 88 0.08 1.28 18.79
N VAL A 89 -0.47 0.92 19.96
CA VAL A 89 0.31 0.34 21.07
C VAL A 89 0.95 -1.00 20.67
N ILE A 90 0.21 -1.88 20.00
CA ILE A 90 0.74 -3.18 19.55
C ILE A 90 1.94 -3.00 18.62
N VAL A 91 1.85 -2.08 17.66
CA VAL A 91 2.94 -1.80 16.72
C VAL A 91 4.19 -1.29 17.44
N PHE A 92 4.02 -0.49 18.50
CA PHE A 92 5.14 -0.01 19.31
C PHE A 92 5.81 -1.11 20.14
N VAL A 93 5.02 -1.95 20.79
CA VAL A 93 5.53 -3.02 21.67
C VAL A 93 6.13 -4.16 20.84
N TYR A 94 5.54 -4.48 19.69
CA TYR A 94 5.90 -5.62 18.86
C TYR A 94 6.13 -5.19 17.40
N PRO A 95 7.25 -4.51 17.10
CA PRO A 95 7.55 -4.00 15.76
C PRO A 95 7.72 -5.08 14.68
N PHE A 96 7.85 -6.35 15.09
CA PHE A 96 8.00 -7.49 14.18
C PHE A 96 6.68 -8.18 13.79
N ILE A 97 5.56 -7.90 14.48
CA ILE A 97 4.23 -8.45 14.11
C ILE A 97 3.84 -8.17 12.66
N PRO A 98 4.09 -6.98 12.08
CA PRO A 98 3.77 -6.70 10.68
C PRO A 98 4.41 -7.70 9.71
N PHE A 99 5.63 -8.19 9.98
CA PHE A 99 6.26 -9.23 9.15
C PHE A 99 5.56 -10.58 9.26
N ALA A 100 4.99 -10.92 10.41
CA ALA A 100 4.17 -12.12 10.56
C ALA A 100 2.88 -12.00 9.75
N VAL A 101 2.25 -10.82 9.74
CA VAL A 101 1.05 -10.55 8.91
C VAL A 101 1.40 -10.62 7.42
N LEU A 102 2.53 -10.03 7.01
CA LEU A 102 3.03 -10.12 5.63
C LEU A 102 3.37 -11.56 5.24
N ALA A 103 4.00 -12.33 6.13
CA ALA A 103 4.31 -13.74 5.90
C ALA A 103 3.03 -14.58 5.73
N LEU A 104 2.00 -14.31 6.53
CA LEU A 104 0.69 -14.95 6.36
C LEU A 104 0.07 -14.58 5.01
N PHE A 105 0.12 -13.31 4.62
CA PHE A 105 -0.35 -12.86 3.32
C PHE A 105 0.40 -13.54 2.17
N VAL A 106 1.72 -13.65 2.26
CA VAL A 106 2.58 -14.36 1.30
C VAL A 106 2.23 -15.85 1.24
N ALA A 107 1.94 -16.49 2.37
CA ALA A 107 1.51 -17.88 2.40
C ALA A 107 0.16 -18.05 1.69
N LEU A 108 -0.80 -17.14 1.91
CA LEU A 108 -2.06 -17.13 1.18
C LEU A 108 -1.86 -16.97 -0.32
N LEU A 109 -0.96 -16.07 -0.75
CA LEU A 109 -0.59 -15.93 -2.16
C LEU A 109 0.04 -17.22 -2.69
N GLY A 110 0.90 -17.89 -1.93
CA GLY A 110 1.49 -19.17 -2.30
C GLY A 110 0.44 -20.25 -2.55
N ILE A 111 -0.55 -20.37 -1.65
CA ILE A 111 -1.69 -21.28 -1.82
C ILE A 111 -2.46 -20.93 -3.10
N LEU A 112 -2.81 -19.65 -3.28
CA LEU A 112 -3.54 -19.19 -4.47
C LEU A 112 -2.75 -19.47 -5.76
N SER A 113 -1.44 -19.25 -5.78
CA SER A 113 -0.57 -19.56 -6.91
C SER A 113 -0.61 -21.04 -7.27
N ILE A 114 -0.60 -21.94 -6.29
CA ILE A 114 -0.76 -23.38 -6.54
C ILE A 114 -2.13 -23.68 -7.16
N VAL A 115 -3.21 -23.12 -6.61
CA VAL A 115 -4.56 -23.31 -7.13
C VAL A 115 -4.68 -22.80 -8.58
N TYR A 116 -4.23 -21.57 -8.85
CA TYR A 116 -4.23 -21.01 -10.20
C TYR A 116 -3.35 -21.78 -11.18
N GLY A 117 -2.18 -22.23 -10.72
CA GLY A 117 -1.28 -23.05 -11.53
C GLY A 117 -1.91 -24.41 -11.89
N ALA A 118 -2.59 -25.05 -10.94
CA ALA A 118 -3.33 -26.29 -11.17
C ALA A 118 -4.49 -26.09 -12.15
N LEU A 119 -5.25 -25.00 -12.00
CA LEU A 119 -6.30 -24.63 -12.96
C LEU A 119 -5.71 -24.43 -14.36
N ARG A 120 -4.60 -23.67 -14.51
CA ARG A 120 -3.94 -23.47 -15.81
C ARG A 120 -3.47 -24.76 -16.45
N LEU A 121 -2.92 -25.68 -15.68
CA LEU A 121 -2.56 -27.02 -16.15
C LEU A 121 -3.78 -27.79 -16.65
N ALA A 122 -4.90 -27.75 -15.92
CA ALA A 122 -6.15 -28.38 -16.36
C ALA A 122 -6.66 -27.79 -17.70
N TRP A 123 -6.52 -26.49 -17.91
CA TRP A 123 -6.84 -25.83 -19.19
C TRP A 123 -5.86 -26.18 -20.31
N ALA A 124 -4.57 -26.36 -19.98
CA ALA A 124 -3.56 -26.75 -20.96
C ALA A 124 -3.89 -28.12 -21.59
N PHE A 125 -4.36 -29.07 -20.78
CA PHE A 125 -4.83 -30.37 -21.27
C PHE A 125 -6.11 -30.29 -22.12
N LYS A 126 -6.91 -29.24 -21.96
CA LYS A 126 -8.13 -29.00 -22.76
C LYS A 126 -7.89 -28.20 -24.05
N GLY A 127 -6.63 -28.01 -24.45
CA GLY A 127 -6.28 -27.31 -25.70
C GLY A 127 -5.62 -25.94 -25.51
N GLY A 128 -5.24 -25.56 -24.29
CA GLY A 128 -4.52 -24.31 -24.01
C GLY A 128 -3.08 -24.24 -24.55
N GLY A 129 -2.54 -25.32 -25.12
CA GLY A 129 -1.20 -25.38 -25.70
C GLY A 129 -0.06 -25.43 -24.67
N LEU A 130 1.16 -25.68 -25.15
CA LEU A 130 2.36 -25.85 -24.30
C LEU A 130 2.69 -24.61 -23.45
N GLY A 131 2.43 -23.41 -23.96
CA GLY A 131 2.68 -22.17 -23.23
C GLY A 131 1.88 -22.07 -21.93
N THR A 132 0.60 -22.49 -21.94
CA THR A 132 -0.23 -22.49 -20.72
C THR A 132 0.20 -23.56 -19.73
N ALA A 133 0.67 -24.72 -20.20
CA ALA A 133 1.22 -25.77 -19.35
C ALA A 133 2.47 -25.30 -18.60
N ILE A 134 3.43 -24.69 -19.32
CA ILE A 134 4.67 -24.17 -18.73
C ILE A 134 4.37 -23.09 -17.70
N LEU A 135 3.49 -22.13 -18.03
CA LEU A 135 3.07 -21.10 -17.08
C LEU A 135 2.37 -21.69 -15.85
N GLY A 136 1.54 -22.73 -16.03
CA GLY A 136 0.92 -23.44 -14.92
C GLY A 136 1.95 -24.06 -13.98
N ILE A 137 2.92 -24.79 -14.53
CA ILE A 137 4.01 -25.40 -13.75
C ILE A 137 4.83 -24.33 -13.03
N LEU A 138 5.21 -23.25 -13.72
CA LEU A 138 5.97 -22.16 -13.11
C LEU A 138 5.19 -21.49 -11.98
N THR A 139 3.87 -21.30 -12.15
CA THR A 139 3.02 -20.70 -11.12
C THR A 139 2.91 -21.60 -9.88
N ILE A 140 2.79 -22.93 -10.09
CA ILE A 140 2.82 -23.89 -8.97
C ILE A 140 4.18 -23.84 -8.27
N ALA A 141 5.28 -23.86 -9.02
CA ALA A 141 6.63 -23.81 -8.47
C ALA A 141 6.85 -22.54 -7.64
N LEU A 142 6.39 -21.39 -8.12
CA LEU A 142 6.40 -20.13 -7.35
C LEU A 142 5.55 -20.25 -6.09
N GLY A 143 4.35 -20.81 -6.17
CA GLY A 143 3.50 -21.01 -5.00
C GLY A 143 4.15 -21.88 -3.93
N ILE A 144 4.79 -22.98 -4.33
CA ILE A 144 5.57 -23.85 -3.45
C ILE A 144 6.75 -23.08 -2.84
N LEU A 145 7.50 -22.33 -3.64
CA LEU A 145 8.63 -21.52 -3.18
C LEU A 145 8.21 -20.52 -2.09
N LEU A 146 7.08 -19.84 -2.27
CA LEU A 146 6.52 -18.91 -1.28
C LEU A 146 6.10 -19.61 0.02
N LEU A 147 5.64 -20.86 -0.06
CA LEU A 147 5.23 -21.63 1.12
C LEU A 147 6.39 -22.23 1.91
N VAL A 148 7.52 -22.53 1.25
CA VAL A 148 8.72 -23.06 1.93
C VAL A 148 9.29 -22.03 2.90
N ASN A 149 9.32 -20.75 2.51
CA ASN A 149 9.77 -19.68 3.38
C ASN A 149 8.93 -18.39 3.16
N PRO A 150 7.78 -18.28 3.84
CA PRO A 150 6.91 -17.11 3.71
C PRO A 150 7.55 -15.81 4.19
N PHE A 151 8.49 -15.88 5.15
CA PHE A 151 9.24 -14.71 5.62
C PHE A 151 10.19 -14.18 4.55
N ALA A 152 10.83 -15.06 3.77
CA ALA A 152 11.64 -14.61 2.64
C ALA A 152 10.77 -13.87 1.60
N GLY A 153 9.58 -14.38 1.31
CA GLY A 153 8.64 -13.68 0.43
C GLY A 153 8.13 -12.34 1.00
N ALA A 154 8.00 -12.24 2.33
CA ALA A 154 7.60 -11.00 2.98
C ALA A 154 8.66 -9.88 2.83
N VAL A 155 9.95 -10.24 2.81
CA VAL A 155 11.05 -9.28 2.58
C VAL A 155 11.15 -8.84 1.11
N VAL A 156 10.68 -9.67 0.17
CA VAL A 156 10.65 -9.31 -1.25
C VAL A 156 9.69 -8.16 -1.54
N LEU A 157 8.59 -8.04 -0.78
CA LEU A 157 7.60 -6.99 -0.98
C LEU A 157 8.21 -5.57 -0.83
N PRO A 158 8.92 -5.24 0.27
CA PRO A 158 9.69 -4.00 0.38
C PRO A 158 10.57 -3.70 -0.82
N TRP A 159 11.30 -4.68 -1.37
CA TRP A 159 12.13 -4.45 -2.56
C TRP A 159 11.31 -4.09 -3.79
N ILE A 160 10.22 -4.81 -4.04
CA ILE A 160 9.31 -4.52 -5.15
C ILE A 160 8.80 -3.08 -5.02
N TYR A 161 8.27 -2.72 -3.85
CA TYR A 161 7.82 -1.36 -3.58
C TYR A 161 8.95 -0.33 -3.70
N GLY A 162 10.15 -0.64 -3.23
CA GLY A 162 11.31 0.24 -3.34
C GLY A 162 11.66 0.59 -4.79
N VAL A 163 11.61 -0.39 -5.70
CA VAL A 163 11.78 -0.16 -7.15
C VAL A 163 10.67 0.75 -7.68
N PHE A 164 9.40 0.42 -7.39
CA PHE A 164 8.26 1.21 -7.87
C PHE A 164 8.28 2.65 -7.35
N LEU A 165 8.59 2.88 -6.07
CA LEU A 165 8.70 4.20 -5.49
C LEU A 165 9.87 4.98 -6.08
N THR A 166 11.00 4.33 -6.33
CA THR A 166 12.15 4.99 -6.96
C THR A 166 11.79 5.45 -8.38
N ILE A 167 11.22 4.56 -9.21
CA ILE A 167 10.81 4.88 -10.58
C ILE A 167 9.71 5.95 -10.60
N GLY A 168 8.67 5.76 -9.78
CA GLY A 168 7.54 6.70 -9.67
C GLY A 168 7.98 8.07 -9.16
N GLY A 169 8.88 8.11 -8.18
CA GLY A 169 9.44 9.35 -7.66
C GLY A 169 10.32 10.09 -8.67
N ILE A 170 11.12 9.37 -9.47
CA ILE A 170 11.85 9.96 -10.61
C ILE A 170 10.87 10.56 -11.62
N ALA A 171 9.80 9.84 -11.95
CA ALA A 171 8.78 10.34 -12.85
C ALA A 171 8.12 11.61 -12.28
N ALA A 172 7.67 11.60 -11.03
CA ALA A 172 7.07 12.75 -10.35
C ALA A 172 8.01 13.96 -10.32
N LEU A 173 9.29 13.75 -10.03
CA LEU A 173 10.31 14.80 -10.06
C LEU A 173 10.42 15.45 -11.46
N VAL A 174 10.47 14.64 -12.52
CA VAL A 174 10.53 15.13 -13.90
C VAL A 174 9.24 15.88 -14.27
N TRP A 175 8.07 15.36 -13.89
CA TRP A 175 6.78 16.00 -14.13
C TRP A 175 6.64 17.33 -13.40
N GLY A 176 7.00 17.39 -12.11
CA GLY A 176 6.95 18.62 -11.33
C GLY A 176 7.86 19.72 -11.88
N ILE A 177 9.05 19.36 -12.39
CA ILE A 177 9.95 20.34 -13.03
C ILE A 177 9.34 20.85 -14.35
N ARG A 178 8.67 19.99 -15.14
CA ARG A 178 8.00 20.39 -16.38
C ARG A 178 6.83 21.34 -16.12
N MET A 179 6.05 21.12 -15.05
CA MET A 179 4.96 22.02 -14.66
C MET A 179 5.44 23.44 -14.31
N ARG A 180 6.70 23.60 -13.87
CA ARG A 180 7.28 24.93 -13.64
C ARG A 180 7.54 25.69 -14.95
N SER A 181 7.77 24.97 -16.05
CA SER A 181 8.15 25.57 -17.35
C SER A 181 6.96 25.95 -18.23
N GLU A 182 5.74 25.66 -17.80
CA GLU A 182 4.49 26.11 -18.42
C GLU A 182 3.94 27.33 -17.67
#